data_AF-A0AAN8FPY1-F1
#
_entry.id   AF-A0AAN8FPY1-F1
#
_cell.length_a   1.000
_cell.length_b   1.000
_cell.length_c   1.000
_cell.angle_alpha   90.00
_cell.angle_beta   90.00
_cell.angle_gamma   90.00
#
_symmetry.space_group_name_H-M   'P 1'
#
loop_
_entity.id
_entity.type
_entity.pdbx_description
1 polymer ?
#
loop_
_entity_poly.entity_id
_entity_poly.type
_entity_poly.pdbx_seq_one_letter_code
_entity_poly.pdbx_strand_id
1 'polypeptide(L)'
;MIPSKCIQVPLFADQIRNANMLAKHGGAIVLQKYDLITSRRLITAIKSIIHDKRYSTNAKILADILVNQPMSPKQMMLRHAEFTARFGRIPNLDPYGRHLTTLQYYLIDIFLLVVVTAVSTVCISYYILKAIYRMTSFKLKAD
;
A
#
# COMPACT_ATOMS: atom_id res chain seq x y z
N MET A 1 -13.54 -24.11 9.13
CA MET A 1 -12.23 -23.43 9.11
C MET A 1 -11.47 -23.86 10.36
N ILE A 2 -10.20 -24.26 10.23
CA ILE A 2 -9.41 -24.71 11.39
C ILE A 2 -8.82 -23.48 12.09
N PRO A 3 -9.17 -23.17 13.35
CA PRO A 3 -8.57 -22.07 14.08
C PRO A 3 -7.12 -22.41 14.41
N SER A 4 -6.17 -21.76 13.77
CA SER A 4 -4.74 -22.04 13.99
C SER A 4 -3.94 -20.76 14.08
N LYS A 5 -3.07 -20.73 15.10
CA LYS A 5 -2.02 -19.72 15.24
C LYS A 5 -0.93 -19.97 14.20
N CYS A 6 -0.44 -18.94 13.54
CA CYS A 6 0.57 -19.07 12.47
C CYS A 6 1.64 -17.98 12.49
N ILE A 7 2.80 -18.29 11.95
CA ILE A 7 3.84 -17.32 11.62
C ILE A 7 3.77 -17.10 10.11
N GLN A 8 3.63 -15.85 9.67
CA GLN A 8 3.48 -15.47 8.28
C GLN A 8 4.73 -14.76 7.79
N VAL A 9 5.25 -15.17 6.62
CA VAL A 9 6.36 -14.51 5.94
C VAL A 9 5.89 -14.05 4.56
N PRO A 10 5.19 -12.91 4.48
CA PRO A 10 4.64 -12.47 3.20
C PRO A 10 5.76 -12.02 2.25
N LEU A 11 5.68 -12.46 0.99
CA LEU A 11 6.70 -12.14 -0.01
C LEU A 11 6.31 -10.95 -0.89
N PHE A 12 5.06 -10.92 -1.38
CA PHE A 12 4.55 -9.86 -2.25
C PHE A 12 3.02 -9.81 -2.25
N ALA A 13 2.49 -8.74 -2.84
CA ALA A 13 1.06 -8.52 -3.11
C ALA A 13 0.16 -8.61 -1.85
N ASP A 14 -0.95 -9.34 -1.97
CA ASP A 14 -2.05 -9.40 -1.02
C ASP A 14 -1.67 -10.09 0.29
N GLN A 15 -0.69 -11.00 0.26
CA GLN A 15 -0.20 -11.69 1.45
C GLN A 15 0.29 -10.72 2.53
N ILE A 16 0.89 -9.59 2.16
CA ILE A 16 1.35 -8.58 3.12
C ILE A 16 0.16 -8.03 3.91
N ARG A 17 -0.90 -7.65 3.20
CA ARG A 17 -2.14 -7.14 3.81
C ARG A 17 -2.83 -8.23 4.64
N ASN A 18 -2.95 -9.43 4.11
CA ASN A 18 -3.62 -10.56 4.77
C ASN A 18 -2.88 -10.98 6.06
N ALA A 19 -1.55 -11.05 6.02
CA ALA A 19 -0.72 -11.36 7.18
C ALA A 19 -0.85 -10.30 8.27
N ASN A 20 -0.81 -9.02 7.90
CA ASN A 20 -1.00 -7.92 8.84
C ASN A 20 -2.41 -7.89 9.44
N MET A 21 -3.44 -8.25 8.68
CA MET A 21 -4.80 -8.42 9.20
C MET A 21 -4.88 -9.53 10.24
N LEU A 22 -4.29 -10.70 9.97
CA LEU A 22 -4.24 -11.82 10.94
C LEU A 22 -3.48 -11.44 12.23
N ALA A 23 -2.37 -10.71 12.11
CA ALA A 23 -1.63 -10.20 13.26
C ALA A 23 -2.38 -9.11 14.03
N LYS A 24 -3.14 -8.25 13.34
CA LYS A 24 -4.03 -7.26 13.97
C LYS A 24 -5.12 -7.93 14.81
N HIS A 25 -5.63 -9.08 14.36
CA HIS A 25 -6.52 -9.93 15.15
C HIS A 25 -5.81 -10.76 16.20
N GLY A 26 -4.48 -10.64 16.35
CA GLY A 26 -3.70 -11.28 17.41
C GLY A 26 -3.55 -12.79 17.27
N GLY A 27 -3.87 -13.37 16.10
CA GLY A 27 -3.74 -14.81 15.82
C GLY A 27 -2.47 -15.21 15.08
N ALA A 28 -1.66 -14.24 14.65
CA ALA A 28 -0.44 -14.48 13.88
C ALA A 28 0.71 -13.57 14.26
N ILE A 29 1.93 -14.03 13.98
CA ILE A 29 3.15 -13.20 14.02
C ILE A 29 3.60 -13.02 12.57
N VAL A 30 3.87 -11.77 12.15
CA VAL A 30 4.42 -11.47 10.82
C VAL A 30 5.92 -11.28 10.94
N LEU A 31 6.68 -11.98 10.10
CA LEU A 31 8.11 -11.78 9.90
C LEU A 31 8.33 -11.35 8.45
N GLN A 32 9.23 -10.41 8.21
CA GLN A 32 9.64 -10.07 6.85
C GLN A 32 10.72 -11.05 6.37
N LYS A 33 10.91 -11.15 5.06
CA LYS A 33 11.98 -12.01 4.48
C LYS A 33 13.36 -11.70 5.07
N TYR A 34 13.62 -10.43 5.38
CA TYR A 34 14.90 -9.97 5.94
C TYR A 34 15.07 -10.37 7.41
N ASP A 35 13.98 -10.65 8.15
CA ASP A 35 14.05 -11.14 9.52
C ASP A 35 14.54 -12.59 9.60
N LEU A 36 14.53 -13.32 8.48
CA LEU A 36 15.00 -14.70 8.40
C LEU A 36 16.51 -14.84 8.20
N ILE A 37 17.23 -13.72 7.98
CA ILE A 37 18.69 -13.72 7.82
C ILE A 37 19.37 -14.27 9.09
N THR A 38 18.79 -14.02 10.26
CA THR A 38 19.30 -14.50 11.55
C THR A 38 18.25 -15.36 12.24
N SER A 39 18.65 -16.55 12.69
CA SER A 39 17.75 -17.51 13.37
C SER A 39 17.10 -16.96 14.65
N ARG A 40 17.69 -15.95 15.30
CA ARG A 40 17.20 -15.35 16.55
C ARG A 40 15.75 -14.84 16.47
N ARG A 41 15.38 -14.16 15.37
CA ARG A 41 14.01 -13.61 15.20
C ARG A 41 13.00 -14.73 14.99
N LEU A 42 13.33 -15.69 14.14
CA LEU A 42 12.50 -16.87 13.89
C LEU A 42 12.30 -17.72 15.16
N ILE A 43 13.38 -18.00 15.90
CA ILE A 43 13.31 -18.76 17.16
C ILE A 43 12.43 -18.04 18.18
N THR A 44 12.58 -16.72 18.31
CA THR A 44 11.74 -15.92 19.21
C THR A 44 10.28 -16.02 18.81
N ALA A 45 9.95 -15.85 17.52
CA ALA A 45 8.59 -15.95 17.03
C ALA A 45 7.97 -17.34 17.27
N ILE A 46 8.73 -18.43 17.02
CA ILE A 46 8.30 -19.81 17.30
C ILE A 46 8.04 -20.00 18.80
N LYS A 47 8.95 -19.53 19.67
CA LYS A 47 8.75 -19.64 21.12
C LYS A 47 7.51 -18.86 21.57
N SER A 48 7.33 -17.63 21.10
CA SER A 48 6.16 -16.82 21.41
C SER A 48 4.87 -17.49 20.96
N ILE A 49 4.80 -17.98 19.73
CA ILE A 49 3.55 -18.55 19.22
C ILE A 49 3.19 -19.86 19.92
N ILE A 50 4.18 -20.67 20.33
CA ILE A 50 3.93 -21.93 21.04
C ILE A 50 3.42 -21.66 22.47
N HIS A 51 4.10 -20.80 23.22
CA HIS A 51 3.87 -20.64 24.66
C HIS A 51 2.80 -19.61 25.02
N ASP A 52 2.61 -18.57 24.21
CA ASP A 52 1.60 -17.56 24.47
C ASP A 52 0.22 -18.04 24.00
N LYS A 53 -0.67 -18.31 24.95
CA LYS A 53 -2.03 -18.78 24.69
C LYS A 53 -2.88 -17.76 23.93
N ARG A 54 -2.56 -16.46 23.99
CA ARG A 54 -3.33 -15.40 23.32
C ARG A 54 -3.46 -15.64 21.83
N TYR A 55 -2.41 -16.13 21.16
CA TYR A 55 -2.47 -16.45 19.73
C TYR A 55 -3.49 -17.54 19.40
N SER A 56 -3.58 -18.58 20.23
CA SER A 56 -4.55 -19.68 20.06
C SER A 56 -5.98 -19.20 20.36
N THR A 57 -6.17 -18.46 21.46
CA THR A 57 -7.48 -17.91 21.85
C THR A 57 -8.01 -16.97 20.78
N ASN A 58 -7.19 -16.03 20.31
CA ASN A 58 -7.58 -15.08 19.27
C ASN A 58 -7.84 -15.76 17.92
N ALA A 59 -7.06 -16.78 17.56
CA ALA A 59 -7.33 -17.57 16.34
C ALA A 59 -8.68 -18.29 16.43
N LYS A 60 -9.07 -18.79 17.60
CA LYS A 60 -10.40 -19.40 17.83
C LYS A 60 -11.52 -18.37 17.73
N ILE A 61 -11.36 -17.21 18.38
CA ILE A 61 -12.34 -16.12 18.32
C ILE A 61 -12.54 -15.68 16.86
N LEU A 62 -11.45 -15.46 16.12
CA LEU A 62 -11.53 -15.05 14.72
C LEU A 62 -12.23 -16.12 13.86
N ALA A 63 -11.90 -17.40 14.07
CA ALA A 63 -12.59 -18.47 13.35
C ALA A 63 -14.09 -18.52 13.66
N ASP A 64 -14.47 -18.31 14.92
CA ASP A 64 -15.86 -18.28 15.35
C ASP A 64 -16.62 -17.11 14.71
N ILE A 65 -16.01 -15.92 14.66
CA ILE A 65 -16.57 -14.75 13.94
C ILE A 65 -16.75 -15.07 12.45
N LEU A 66 -15.78 -15.73 11.82
CA LEU A 66 -15.84 -16.04 10.39
C LEU A 66 -16.88 -17.11 10.05
N VAL A 67 -17.16 -18.04 10.96
CA VAL A 67 -18.22 -19.04 10.81
C VAL A 67 -19.59 -18.41 11.05
N ASN A 68 -19.70 -17.55 12.07
CA ASN A 68 -20.96 -16.93 12.49
C ASN A 68 -21.18 -15.54 11.87
N GLN A 69 -20.71 -15.32 10.63
CA GLN A 69 -20.96 -14.06 9.94
C GLN A 69 -22.48 -13.83 9.74
N PRO A 70 -22.97 -12.58 9.87
CA PRO A 70 -24.42 -12.29 9.80
C PRO A 70 -25.09 -12.74 8.50
N MET A 71 -24.34 -12.79 7.40
CA MET A 71 -24.79 -13.38 6.14
C MET A 71 -23.81 -14.46 5.73
N SER A 72 -24.33 -15.64 5.39
CA SER A 72 -23.49 -16.71 4.87
C SER A 72 -22.87 -16.34 3.51
N PRO A 73 -21.68 -16.86 3.15
CA PRO A 73 -21.06 -16.61 1.85
C PRO A 73 -21.99 -16.95 0.66
N LYS A 74 -22.79 -18.00 0.81
CA LYS A 74 -23.80 -18.40 -0.19
C LYS A 74 -24.87 -17.33 -0.38
N GLN A 75 -25.46 -16.84 0.71
CA GLN A 75 -26.49 -15.80 0.66
C GLN A 75 -25.93 -14.49 0.11
N MET A 76 -24.72 -14.11 0.52
CA MET A 76 -24.04 -12.93 0.01
C MET A 76 -23.84 -13.01 -1.51
N MET A 77 -23.37 -14.16 -2.01
CA MET A 77 -23.20 -14.39 -3.45
C MET A 77 -24.52 -14.29 -4.21
N LEU A 78 -25.58 -14.96 -3.74
CA LEU A 78 -26.90 -14.91 -4.37
C LEU A 78 -27.45 -13.48 -4.42
N ARG A 79 -27.34 -12.74 -3.31
CA ARG A 79 -27.80 -11.35 -3.23
C ARG A 79 -27.07 -10.44 -4.22
N HIS A 80 -25.75 -10.60 -4.37
CA HIS A 80 -24.99 -9.85 -5.37
C HIS A 80 -25.38 -10.25 -6.79
N ALA A 81 -25.59 -11.54 -7.06
CA ALA A 81 -26.04 -12.02 -8.37
C ALA A 81 -27.42 -11.48 -8.75
N GLU A 82 -28.41 -11.53 -7.85
CA GLU A 82 -29.74 -10.96 -8.04
C GLU A 82 -29.70 -9.45 -8.26
N PHE A 83 -28.87 -8.75 -7.48
CA PHE A 83 -28.68 -7.31 -7.63
C PHE A 83 -28.11 -6.96 -9.01
N THR A 84 -27.08 -7.68 -9.47
CA THR A 84 -26.52 -7.50 -10.81
C THR A 84 -27.51 -7.89 -11.91
N ALA A 85 -28.29 -8.95 -11.74
CA ALA A 85 -29.33 -9.34 -12.72
C ALA A 85 -30.42 -8.27 -12.84
N ARG A 86 -30.80 -7.62 -11.74
CA ARG A 86 -31.84 -6.59 -11.71
C ARG A 86 -31.39 -5.24 -12.26
N PHE A 87 -30.17 -4.81 -11.96
CA PHE A 87 -29.69 -3.45 -12.27
C PHE A 87 -28.59 -3.40 -13.34
N GLY A 88 -28.03 -4.54 -13.74
CA GLY A 88 -26.98 -4.62 -14.75
C GLY A 88 -25.69 -3.91 -14.32
N ARG A 89 -25.10 -3.17 -15.26
CA ARG A 89 -23.86 -2.41 -15.05
C ARG A 89 -24.14 -1.13 -14.27
N ILE A 90 -23.37 -0.91 -13.21
CA ILE A 90 -23.41 0.32 -12.42
C ILE A 90 -22.15 1.13 -12.75
N PRO A 91 -22.28 2.31 -13.40
CA PRO A 91 -21.14 3.11 -13.84
C PRO A 91 -20.15 3.44 -12.72
N ASN A 92 -20.65 3.70 -11.50
CA ASN A 92 -19.80 4.03 -10.35
C ASN A 92 -19.03 2.84 -9.76
N LEU A 93 -19.38 1.60 -10.12
CA LEU A 93 -18.64 0.39 -9.75
C LEU A 93 -17.57 0.03 -10.80
N ASP A 94 -17.49 0.80 -11.88
CA ASP A 94 -16.41 0.73 -12.87
C ASP A 94 -15.26 1.65 -12.42
N PRO A 95 -14.07 1.12 -12.06
CA PRO A 95 -12.92 1.96 -11.78
C PRO A 95 -12.56 2.80 -13.00
N TYR A 96 -12.69 4.13 -12.88
CA TYR A 96 -12.43 5.06 -13.98
C TYR A 96 -11.02 4.90 -14.60
N GLY A 97 -10.06 4.43 -13.80
CA GLY A 97 -8.71 4.09 -14.27
C GLY A 97 -8.65 3.09 -15.42
N ARG A 98 -9.68 2.27 -15.65
CA ARG A 98 -9.76 1.36 -16.81
C ARG A 98 -9.93 2.09 -18.14
N HIS A 99 -10.46 3.31 -18.11
CA HIS A 99 -10.73 4.12 -19.31
C HIS A 99 -9.63 5.15 -19.58
N LEU A 100 -8.63 5.24 -18.69
CA LEU A 100 -7.50 6.16 -18.84
C LEU A 100 -6.46 5.58 -19.79
N THR A 101 -5.89 6.45 -20.63
CA THR A 101 -4.67 6.13 -21.36
C THR A 101 -3.50 5.96 -20.40
N THR A 102 -2.46 5.22 -20.79
CA THR A 102 -1.26 5.04 -19.95
C THR A 102 -0.63 6.38 -19.53
N LEU A 103 -0.67 7.39 -20.40
CA LEU A 103 -0.16 8.73 -20.09
C LEU A 103 -0.94 9.40 -18.95
N GLN A 104 -2.27 9.34 -19.00
CA GLN A 104 -3.15 9.90 -17.97
C GLN A 104 -3.09 9.10 -16.68
N TYR A 105 -3.04 7.76 -16.78
CA TYR A 105 -2.99 6.87 -15.61
C TYR A 105 -1.75 7.15 -14.74
N TYR A 106 -0.60 7.42 -15.37
CA TYR A 106 0.64 7.76 -14.69
C TYR A 106 0.89 9.27 -14.54
N LEU A 107 -0.05 10.13 -14.95
CA LEU A 107 0.04 11.60 -14.87
C LEU A 107 1.34 12.17 -15.48
N ILE A 108 1.78 11.59 -16.60
CA ILE A 108 3.07 11.92 -17.23
C ILE A 108 3.09 13.37 -17.73
N ASP A 109 1.96 13.85 -18.24
CA ASP A 109 1.74 15.23 -18.67
C ASP A 109 1.92 16.25 -17.53
N ILE A 110 1.29 15.98 -16.38
CA ILE A 110 1.41 16.83 -15.18
C ILE A 110 2.84 16.79 -14.64
N PHE A 111 3.45 15.60 -14.58
CA PHE A 111 4.82 15.45 -14.13
C PHE A 111 5.79 16.26 -15.00
N LEU A 112 5.64 16.20 -16.33
CA LEU A 112 6.46 16.96 -17.26
C LEU A 112 6.30 18.47 -17.05
N LEU A 113 5.07 18.96 -16.86
CA LEU A 113 4.80 20.37 -16.58
C LEU A 113 5.51 20.85 -15.30
N VAL A 114 5.46 20.06 -14.23
CA VAL A 114 6.15 20.37 -12.96
C VAL A 114 7.66 20.40 -13.15
N VAL A 115 8.23 19.45 -13.88
CA VAL A 115 9.68 19.41 -14.15
C VAL A 115 10.11 20.61 -15.00
N VAL A 116 9.41 20.91 -16.09
CA VAL A 116 9.74 22.03 -16.98
C VAL A 116 9.66 23.37 -16.24
N THR A 117 8.63 23.58 -15.42
CA THR A 117 8.49 24.81 -14.62
C THR A 117 9.59 24.93 -13.57
N ALA A 118 9.94 23.85 -12.87
CA ALA A 118 11.06 23.84 -11.93
C ALA A 118 12.41 24.12 -12.62
N VAL A 119 12.70 23.49 -13.76
CA VAL A 119 13.94 23.74 -14.51
C VAL A 119 13.98 25.19 -15.02
N SER A 120 12.87 25.70 -15.56
CA SER A 120 12.80 27.07 -16.08
C SER A 120 13.07 28.10 -14.99
N THR A 121 12.49 27.93 -13.81
CA THR A 121 12.73 28.84 -12.67
C THR A 121 14.19 28.82 -12.20
N VAL A 122 14.82 27.65 -12.12
CA VAL A 122 16.25 27.52 -11.81
C VAL A 122 17.13 28.16 -12.89
N CYS A 123 16.84 27.92 -14.17
CA CYS A 123 17.58 28.54 -15.26
C CYS A 123 17.46 30.07 -15.24
N ILE A 124 16.24 30.60 -15.10
CA ILE A 124 15.99 32.04 -15.05
C ILE A 124 16.72 32.68 -13.86
N SER A 125 16.61 32.11 -12.66
CA SER A 125 17.31 32.60 -11.48
C SER A 125 18.84 32.60 -11.65
N TYR A 126 19.40 31.55 -12.24
CA TYR A 126 20.83 31.50 -12.58
C TYR A 126 21.25 32.63 -13.54
N TYR A 127 20.48 32.85 -14.62
CA TYR A 127 20.78 33.91 -15.58
C TYR A 127 20.66 35.31 -14.96
N ILE A 128 19.67 35.54 -14.09
CA ILE A 128 19.52 36.79 -13.34
C ILE A 128 20.75 37.03 -12.44
N LEU A 129 21.15 36.04 -11.64
CA LEU A 129 22.32 36.15 -10.77
C LEU A 129 23.61 36.41 -11.57
N LYS A 130 23.78 35.72 -12.70
CA LYS A 130 24.92 35.93 -13.60
C LYS A 130 24.93 37.33 -14.21
N ALA A 131 23.76 37.86 -14.59
CA ALA A 131 23.64 39.22 -15.11
C ALA A 131 24.01 40.26 -14.05
N ILE A 132 23.51 40.09 -12.82
CA ILE A 132 23.84 40.96 -11.67
C ILE A 132 25.35 40.93 -11.41
N TYR A 133 25.96 39.75 -11.33
CA TYR A 133 27.40 39.59 -11.12
C TYR A 133 28.24 40.28 -12.23
N ARG A 134 27.83 40.17 -13.49
CA ARG A 134 28.51 40.86 -14.60
C ARG A 134 28.41 42.37 -14.45
N MET A 135 27.24 42.91 -14.12
CA MET A 135 27.04 44.36 -13.95
C MET A 135 27.87 44.93 -12.79
N THR A 136 27.96 44.23 -11.66
CA THR A 136 28.79 44.67 -10.53
C THR A 136 30.28 44.58 -10.85
N SER A 137 30.73 43.52 -11.53
CA SER A 137 32.13 43.38 -11.96
C SER A 137 32.57 44.44 -12.99
N PHE A 138 31.67 44.89 -13.86
CA PHE A 138 31.96 45.95 -14.83
C PHE A 138 32.07 47.32 -14.16
N LYS A 139 31.20 47.62 -13.18
CA LYS A 139 31.29 48.86 -12.39
C LYS A 139 32.59 48.93 -11.59
N LEU A 140 33.01 47.84 -10.94
CA LEU A 140 34.27 47.76 -10.20
C LEU A 140 35.54 47.95 -11.06
N LYS A 141 35.43 47.87 -12.39
CA LYS A 141 36.56 48.02 -13.33
C LYS A 141 36.56 49.38 -14.04
N ALA A 142 35.51 50.18 -13.84
CA ALA A 142 35.33 51.50 -14.42
C ALA A 142 35.61 52.65 -13.44
N ASP A 143 35.70 52.35 -12.14
CA ASP A 143 36.32 53.17 -11.10
C ASP A 143 37.82 52.84 -10.97
#